data_AF-A0A518HJE2-F1
#
_entry.id   AF-A0A518HJE2-F1
#
_cell.length_a   1.000
_cell.length_b   1.000
_cell.length_c   1.000
_cell.angle_alpha   90.00
_cell.angle_beta   90.00
_cell.angle_gamma   90.00
#
_symmetry.space_group_name_H-M   'P 1'
#
loop_
_entity.id
_entity.type
_entity.pdbx_description
1 polymer ?
#
loop_
_entity_poly.entity_id
_entity_poly.type
_entity_poly.pdbx_seq_one_letter_code
_entity_poly.pdbx_strand_id
1 'polypeptide(L)'
;MSHFSATCRRISRAPRTLVSRVLSRHRSIATKRDQWFVDYHSDHARQVVGLRDKTDARLKLFRADDIAGKRVLDAGCNMGAIVNHCMNLGARQVTGLDFDSAAVQRARGLYGDSTATFRCDDLDNPLAALQPHDTVMFLSVYGTKELEDRNSILSRLAGLSQVMYFEGHHGDNPRDYAWVLLKYGGFQTIEFLGYTNDELREDSIGRPFFRCDRTARDVDFLPAFLADQASQDAPQDATLKVAVVGRSGAGKSHLARQLADDPRCQGVTILDDVNDPNRIHAARRLVLFDYRAGTYIDQIDALFFLDVDENVRVKRFADDPVRQDDYNALLRTPPVRSNFLSFFRIEAQQDG
;
A
#
# COMPACT_ATOMS: atom_id res chain seq x y z
N MET A 1 -2.36 -37.37 -9.21
CA MET A 1 -2.89 -36.10 -8.67
C MET A 1 -1.69 -35.26 -8.25
N SER A 2 -1.24 -34.36 -9.12
CA SER A 2 -0.07 -33.53 -8.87
C SER A 2 -0.51 -32.22 -8.21
N HIS A 3 -0.32 -32.12 -6.90
CA HIS A 3 -0.33 -30.83 -6.22
C HIS A 3 0.92 -30.04 -6.61
N PHE A 4 0.73 -28.86 -7.20
CA PHE A 4 1.80 -27.91 -7.43
C PHE A 4 1.62 -26.73 -6.46
N SER A 5 2.59 -26.49 -5.58
CA SER A 5 2.64 -25.27 -4.77
C SER A 5 3.62 -24.30 -5.41
N ALA A 6 3.14 -23.14 -5.87
CA ALA A 6 4.01 -22.05 -6.26
C ALA A 6 4.53 -21.35 -4.99
N THR A 7 5.80 -21.53 -4.67
CA THR A 7 6.49 -20.64 -3.73
C THR A 7 6.91 -19.38 -4.49
N CYS A 8 6.28 -18.25 -4.18
CA CYS A 8 6.78 -16.93 -4.50
C CYS A 8 8.23 -16.85 -3.98
N ARG A 9 9.22 -16.91 -4.87
CA ARG A 9 10.61 -16.67 -4.49
C ARG A 9 10.66 -15.23 -4.01
N ARG A 10 10.79 -15.07 -2.69
CA ARG A 10 11.22 -13.85 -2.00
C ARG A 10 12.24 -13.18 -2.92
N ILE A 11 11.91 -11.99 -3.45
CA ILE A 11 12.90 -11.15 -4.11
C ILE A 11 14.02 -11.02 -3.09
N SER A 12 15.12 -11.74 -3.33
CA SER A 12 16.27 -11.75 -2.45
C SER A 12 16.65 -10.29 -2.32
N ARG A 13 16.58 -9.79 -1.07
CA ARG A 13 16.86 -8.41 -0.66
C ARG A 13 17.74 -7.70 -1.69
N ALA A 14 17.28 -6.58 -2.23
CA ALA A 14 18.18 -5.65 -2.90
C ALA A 14 19.46 -5.53 -2.04
N PRO A 15 20.67 -5.70 -2.62
CA PRO A 15 21.89 -5.73 -1.83
C PRO A 15 21.91 -4.53 -0.89
N ARG A 16 22.02 -4.79 0.43
CA ARG A 16 22.10 -3.77 1.50
C ARG A 16 23.16 -2.69 1.21
N THR A 17 24.07 -2.95 0.27
CA THR A 17 25.24 -2.14 -0.08
C THR A 17 25.00 -1.07 -1.16
N LEU A 18 23.90 -1.11 -1.92
CA LEU A 18 23.69 -0.15 -3.02
C LEU A 18 22.93 1.12 -2.60
N VAL A 19 22.09 1.05 -1.56
CA VAL A 19 21.37 2.23 -1.02
C VAL A 19 22.28 3.10 -0.14
N SER A 20 23.30 2.54 0.50
CA SER A 20 24.10 3.28 1.50
C SER A 20 25.16 4.21 0.90
N ARG A 21 25.65 3.97 -0.33
CA ARG A 21 26.76 4.76 -0.90
C ARG A 21 26.33 6.02 -1.65
N VAL A 22 25.09 6.10 -2.15
CA VAL A 22 24.63 7.24 -2.96
C VAL A 22 24.04 8.38 -2.13
N LEU A 23 23.72 8.17 -0.84
CA LEU A 23 23.02 9.16 0.01
C LEU A 23 23.92 9.91 1.02
N SER A 24 25.25 9.83 0.88
CA SER A 24 26.20 10.46 1.84
C SER A 24 26.51 11.94 1.58
N ARG A 25 25.88 12.58 0.58
CA ARG A 25 26.14 13.99 0.25
C ARG A 25 24.99 14.86 0.75
N HIS A 26 25.28 15.61 1.81
CA HIS A 26 24.43 16.61 2.48
C HIS A 26 23.11 16.10 3.04
N ARG A 27 23.15 15.42 4.19
CA ARG A 27 22.01 15.40 5.09
C ARG A 27 21.86 16.80 5.70
N SER A 28 20.77 17.49 5.39
CA SER A 28 20.34 18.62 6.21
C SER A 28 19.96 18.06 7.58
N ILE A 29 20.55 18.57 8.66
CA ILE A 29 20.14 18.23 10.02
C ILE A 29 18.74 18.81 10.22
N ALA A 30 17.73 17.94 10.32
CA ALA A 30 16.37 18.39 10.58
C ALA A 30 16.26 18.93 12.01
N THR A 31 15.63 20.10 12.19
CA THR A 31 15.32 20.59 13.54
C THR A 31 14.23 19.72 14.14
N LYS A 32 14.60 18.88 15.12
CA LYS A 32 13.67 18.02 15.84
C LYS A 32 13.04 18.77 17.01
N ARG A 33 11.72 18.66 17.14
CA ARG A 33 10.95 19.30 18.20
C ARG A 33 10.64 18.28 19.30
N ASP A 34 10.83 18.68 20.55
CA ASP A 34 10.42 17.93 21.74
C ASP A 34 9.39 18.78 22.50
N GLN A 35 8.49 18.12 23.25
CA GLN A 35 7.40 18.77 24.01
C GLN A 35 6.41 19.57 23.14
N TRP A 36 6.19 19.15 21.89
CA TRP A 36 5.38 19.91 20.94
C TRP A 36 3.94 19.41 20.85
N PHE A 37 3.71 18.11 21.03
CA PHE A 37 2.43 17.47 20.70
C PHE A 37 1.67 16.92 21.90
N VAL A 38 1.92 17.44 23.11
CA VAL A 38 1.30 16.91 24.33
C VAL A 38 -0.22 17.03 24.35
N ASP A 39 -0.87 17.89 23.54
CA ASP A 39 -2.35 18.01 23.49
C ASP A 39 -2.93 17.78 22.07
N TYR A 40 -2.25 16.98 21.23
CA TYR A 40 -2.62 16.87 19.82
C TYR A 40 -3.76 15.89 19.54
N HIS A 41 -3.83 14.73 20.22
CA HIS A 41 -4.86 13.72 19.98
C HIS A 41 -5.89 13.64 21.12
N SER A 42 -7.16 13.51 20.76
CA SER A 42 -8.23 13.20 21.72
C SER A 42 -8.29 11.70 22.02
N ASP A 43 -8.67 11.33 23.24
CA ASP A 43 -9.16 10.00 23.61
C ASP A 43 -10.49 10.17 24.35
N HIS A 44 -11.59 9.99 23.62
CA HIS A 44 -12.95 10.17 24.16
C HIS A 44 -13.27 9.17 25.28
N ALA A 45 -12.72 7.96 25.20
CA ALA A 45 -12.96 6.92 26.21
C ALA A 45 -12.34 7.30 27.57
N ARG A 46 -11.25 8.07 27.55
CA ARG A 46 -10.55 8.56 28.75
C ARG A 46 -10.74 10.06 29.00
N GLN A 47 -11.66 10.72 28.29
CA GLN A 47 -11.94 12.16 28.40
C GLN A 47 -10.71 13.06 28.16
N VAL A 48 -9.77 12.62 27.33
CA VAL A 48 -8.64 13.45 26.89
C VAL A 48 -9.09 14.26 25.69
N VAL A 49 -9.09 15.59 25.82
CA VAL A 49 -9.41 16.51 24.72
C VAL A 49 -8.11 16.92 24.03
N GLY A 50 -7.96 16.58 22.76
CA GLY A 50 -6.86 17.04 21.92
C GLY A 50 -7.35 17.80 20.69
N LEU A 51 -6.40 18.29 19.89
CA LEU A 51 -6.66 19.05 18.66
C LEU A 51 -7.20 18.20 17.49
N ARG A 52 -7.15 16.86 17.60
CA ARG A 52 -7.46 15.89 16.53
C ARG A 52 -8.45 14.82 16.99
N ASP A 53 -9.27 14.38 16.03
CA ASP A 53 -10.22 13.26 16.05
C ASP A 53 -11.53 13.46 16.84
N LYS A 54 -12.61 13.88 16.14
CA LYS A 54 -13.97 14.06 16.68
C LYS A 54 -14.95 12.93 16.35
N THR A 55 -14.62 12.05 15.42
CA THR A 55 -15.63 11.21 14.73
C THR A 55 -15.30 9.72 14.63
N ASP A 56 -14.12 9.29 15.12
CA ASP A 56 -13.59 7.92 15.00
C ASP A 56 -13.53 7.39 13.55
N ALA A 57 -13.69 8.26 12.55
CA ALA A 57 -13.80 7.84 11.15
C ALA A 57 -12.54 7.13 10.66
N ARG A 58 -11.37 7.61 11.11
CA ARG A 58 -10.07 6.98 10.84
C ARG A 58 -9.98 5.57 11.40
N LEU A 59 -10.52 5.34 12.60
CA LEU A 59 -10.43 4.05 13.28
C LEU A 59 -11.20 2.95 12.51
N LYS A 60 -12.24 3.32 11.76
CA LYS A 60 -13.03 2.39 10.93
C LYS A 60 -12.29 1.86 9.70
N LEU A 61 -11.17 2.46 9.32
CA LEU A 61 -10.37 2.04 8.16
C LEU A 61 -9.44 0.86 8.48
N PHE A 62 -9.19 0.58 9.76
CA PHE A 62 -8.39 -0.58 10.17
C PHE A 62 -9.19 -1.87 10.05
N ARG A 63 -8.55 -2.93 9.54
CA ARG A 63 -9.12 -4.28 9.49
C ARG A 63 -8.70 -5.03 10.75
N ALA A 64 -9.67 -5.54 11.50
CA ALA A 64 -9.41 -6.24 12.75
C ALA A 64 -8.46 -7.45 12.55
N ASP A 65 -8.59 -8.18 11.45
CA ASP A 65 -7.76 -9.37 11.15
C ASP A 65 -6.26 -9.06 10.96
N ASP A 66 -5.93 -7.82 10.59
CA ASP A 66 -4.53 -7.37 10.51
C ASP A 66 -3.93 -7.07 11.89
N ILE A 67 -4.74 -7.04 12.95
CA ILE A 67 -4.33 -6.54 14.28
C ILE A 67 -4.56 -7.59 15.36
N ALA A 68 -5.68 -8.31 15.34
CA ALA A 68 -6.06 -9.29 16.35
C ALA A 68 -5.01 -10.41 16.49
N GLY A 69 -4.52 -10.61 17.71
CA GLY A 69 -3.47 -11.58 18.03
C GLY A 69 -2.09 -11.25 17.46
N LYS A 70 -1.90 -10.07 16.86
CA LYS A 70 -0.67 -9.68 16.15
C LYS A 70 0.27 -8.85 17.02
N ARG A 71 1.54 -8.81 16.61
CA ARG A 71 2.53 -7.84 17.10
C ARG A 71 2.46 -6.60 16.21
N VAL A 72 2.15 -5.47 16.81
CA VAL A 72 1.95 -4.20 16.10
C VAL A 72 3.02 -3.19 16.51
N LEU A 73 3.52 -2.43 15.54
CA LEU A 73 4.39 -1.27 15.77
C LEU A 73 3.65 -0.02 15.31
N ASP A 74 3.61 1.02 16.15
CA ASP A 74 3.13 2.35 15.78
C ASP A 74 4.30 3.34 15.76
N ALA A 75 4.72 3.74 14.56
CA ALA A 75 5.88 4.58 14.34
C ALA A 75 5.44 6.06 14.26
N GLY A 76 5.81 6.83 15.28
CA GLY A 76 5.27 8.17 15.57
C GLY A 76 3.95 8.09 16.33
N CYS A 77 3.92 7.32 17.42
CA CYS A 77 2.70 6.99 18.15
C CYS A 77 2.10 8.16 18.95
N ASN A 78 2.84 9.26 19.10
CA ASN A 78 2.49 10.39 19.92
C ASN A 78 2.07 9.93 21.34
N MET A 79 0.90 10.33 21.80
CA MET A 79 0.34 9.95 23.09
C MET A 79 -0.20 8.53 23.14
N GLY A 80 -0.21 7.76 22.05
CA GLY A 80 -0.58 6.34 22.06
C GLY A 80 -2.05 6.02 21.77
N ALA A 81 -2.82 6.94 21.16
CA ALA A 81 -4.22 6.69 20.83
C ALA A 81 -4.41 5.50 19.86
N ILE A 82 -3.58 5.42 18.81
CA ILE A 82 -3.59 4.29 17.87
C ILE A 82 -3.09 3.01 18.54
N VAL A 83 -2.11 3.10 19.45
CA VAL A 83 -1.68 1.97 20.27
C VAL A 83 -2.85 1.39 21.07
N ASN A 84 -3.63 2.24 21.75
CA ASN A 84 -4.82 1.84 22.48
C ASN A 84 -5.89 1.22 21.57
N HIS A 85 -6.12 1.80 20.41
CA HIS A 85 -7.05 1.22 19.44
C HIS A 85 -6.61 -0.19 19.00
N CYS A 86 -5.32 -0.40 18.73
CA CYS A 86 -4.80 -1.72 18.39
C CYS A 86 -4.97 -2.73 19.53
N MET A 87 -4.78 -2.30 20.79
CA MET A 87 -5.05 -3.15 21.96
C MET A 87 -6.54 -3.53 22.03
N ASN A 88 -7.45 -2.58 21.79
CA ASN A 88 -8.90 -2.83 21.79
C ASN A 88 -9.34 -3.79 20.67
N LEU A 89 -8.61 -3.82 19.55
CA LEU A 89 -8.79 -4.80 18.47
C LEU A 89 -8.14 -6.17 18.80
N GLY A 90 -7.60 -6.35 19.99
CA GLY A 90 -7.06 -7.62 20.46
C GLY A 90 -5.62 -7.88 20.02
N ALA A 91 -4.81 -6.86 19.74
CA ALA A 91 -3.39 -7.04 19.47
C ALA A 91 -2.70 -7.80 20.63
N ARG A 92 -1.81 -8.73 20.29
CA ARG A 92 -1.04 -9.50 21.28
C ARG A 92 0.02 -8.65 21.97
N GLN A 93 0.62 -7.73 21.21
CA GLN A 93 1.62 -6.80 21.72
C GLN A 93 1.64 -5.57 20.81
N VAL A 94 1.74 -4.38 21.39
CA VAL A 94 1.87 -3.13 20.64
C VAL A 94 3.09 -2.37 21.13
N THR A 95 3.94 -1.94 20.20
CA THR A 95 5.08 -1.04 20.49
C THR A 95 4.80 0.33 19.90
N GLY A 96 4.72 1.36 20.73
CA GLY A 96 4.67 2.75 20.28
C GLY A 96 6.06 3.39 20.30
N LEU A 97 6.48 3.99 19.19
CA LEU A 97 7.72 4.77 19.10
C LEU A 97 7.38 6.23 18.84
N ASP A 98 7.97 7.16 19.59
CA ASP A 98 7.92 8.58 19.26
C ASP A 98 9.22 9.27 19.67
N PHE A 99 9.57 10.36 19.01
CA PHE A 99 10.74 11.16 19.35
C PHE A 99 10.46 12.09 20.55
N ASP A 100 9.22 12.55 20.70
CA ASP A 100 8.81 13.48 21.77
C ASP A 100 8.74 12.73 23.12
N SER A 101 9.67 13.06 24.01
CA SER A 101 9.83 12.37 25.28
C SER A 101 8.65 12.60 26.22
N ALA A 102 8.03 13.77 26.15
CA ALA A 102 6.85 14.11 26.94
C ALA A 102 5.61 13.35 26.43
N ALA A 103 5.45 13.25 25.11
CA ALA A 103 4.37 12.44 24.51
C ALA A 103 4.49 10.97 24.93
N VAL A 104 5.70 10.39 24.89
CA VAL A 104 5.96 9.01 25.33
C VAL A 104 5.67 8.82 26.81
N GLN A 105 6.08 9.75 27.68
CA GLN A 105 5.78 9.65 29.11
C GLN A 105 4.27 9.69 29.36
N ARG A 106 3.54 10.58 28.67
CA ARG A 106 2.08 10.65 28.75
C ARG A 106 1.43 9.35 28.26
N ALA A 107 1.91 8.79 27.14
CA ALA A 107 1.43 7.53 26.60
C ALA A 107 1.61 6.36 27.58
N ARG A 108 2.76 6.27 28.26
CA ARG A 108 3.01 5.28 29.31
C ARG A 108 2.05 5.43 30.49
N GLY A 109 1.77 6.65 30.92
CA GLY A 109 0.84 6.91 32.01
C GLY A 109 -0.60 6.54 31.67
N LEU A 110 -1.02 6.71 30.41
CA LEU A 110 -2.39 6.44 29.96
C LEU A 110 -2.63 4.97 29.57
N TYR A 111 -1.64 4.33 28.95
CA TYR A 111 -1.81 3.06 28.23
C TYR A 111 -0.74 2.02 28.53
N GLY A 112 0.23 2.31 29.40
CA GLY A 112 1.31 1.38 29.72
C GLY A 112 0.82 0.17 30.52
N ASP A 113 0.96 -1.03 29.96
CA ASP A 113 0.64 -2.29 30.62
C ASP A 113 1.50 -3.44 30.06
N SER A 114 1.10 -4.71 30.28
CA SER A 114 1.81 -5.87 29.75
C SER A 114 1.71 -6.03 28.22
N THR A 115 0.72 -5.39 27.58
CA THR A 115 0.41 -5.49 26.15
C THR A 115 1.06 -4.36 25.36
N ALA A 116 1.11 -3.14 25.91
CA ALA A 116 1.70 -1.97 25.26
C ALA A 116 3.04 -1.55 25.86
N THR A 117 4.03 -1.33 24.99
CA THR A 117 5.33 -0.76 25.34
C THR A 117 5.57 0.52 24.56
N PHE A 118 5.95 1.60 25.24
CA PHE A 118 6.28 2.88 24.60
C PHE A 118 7.76 3.19 24.75
N ARG A 119 8.40 3.67 23.67
CA ARG A 119 9.81 4.05 23.65
C ARG A 119 9.99 5.44 23.04
N CYS A 120 10.81 6.23 23.71
CA CYS A 120 11.35 7.45 23.15
C CYS A 120 12.49 7.04 22.22
N ASP A 121 12.28 7.14 20.91
CA ASP A 121 13.24 6.72 19.91
C ASP A 121 13.10 7.56 18.63
N ASP A 122 14.19 7.70 17.91
CA ASP A 122 14.25 8.48 16.69
C ASP A 122 14.16 7.55 15.48
N LEU A 123 13.20 7.77 14.57
CA LEU A 123 13.05 6.92 13.38
C LEU A 123 14.24 7.03 12.41
N ASP A 124 15.02 8.11 12.49
CA ASP A 124 16.27 8.25 11.74
C ASP A 124 17.37 7.32 12.27
N ASN A 125 17.27 6.86 13.53
CA ASN A 125 18.19 5.87 14.07
C ASN A 125 18.01 4.51 13.38
N PRO A 126 19.06 3.66 13.38
CA PRO A 126 18.94 2.31 12.88
C PRO A 126 17.86 1.51 13.65
N LEU A 127 16.77 1.18 12.96
CA LEU A 127 15.70 0.32 13.49
C LEU A 127 16.09 -1.17 13.61
N ALA A 128 17.39 -1.49 13.51
CA ALA A 128 17.88 -2.87 13.47
C ALA A 128 17.65 -3.67 14.76
N ALA A 129 17.44 -2.97 15.89
CA ALA A 129 17.09 -3.60 17.16
C ALA A 129 15.60 -4.00 17.24
N LEU A 130 14.76 -3.52 16.32
CA LEU A 130 13.35 -3.92 16.28
C LEU A 130 13.22 -5.30 15.65
N GLN A 131 12.48 -6.16 16.34
CA GLN A 131 12.04 -7.43 15.78
C GLN A 131 11.04 -7.17 14.63
N PRO A 132 10.86 -8.12 13.70
CA PRO A 132 9.75 -8.07 12.75
C PRO A 132 8.41 -7.97 13.50
N HIS A 133 7.51 -7.16 12.94
CA HIS A 133 6.14 -7.00 13.38
C HIS A 133 5.21 -7.56 12.30
N ASP A 134 4.05 -8.05 12.72
CA ASP A 134 3.04 -8.50 11.77
C ASP A 134 2.46 -7.27 11.05
N THR A 135 2.17 -6.21 11.81
CA THR A 135 1.56 -4.97 11.31
C THR A 135 2.32 -3.74 11.79
N VAL A 136 2.52 -2.78 10.89
CA VAL A 136 3.15 -1.48 11.19
C VAL A 136 2.19 -0.36 10.84
N MET A 137 2.00 0.57 11.77
CA MET A 137 1.32 1.84 11.56
C MET A 137 2.37 2.92 11.29
N PHE A 138 2.25 3.62 10.17
CA PHE A 138 3.13 4.74 9.80
C PHE A 138 2.27 5.91 9.34
N LEU A 139 1.69 6.62 10.31
CA LEU A 139 0.50 7.43 10.09
C LEU A 139 0.76 8.93 10.33
N SER A 140 0.64 9.78 9.30
CA SER A 140 0.94 11.23 9.38
C SER A 140 2.38 11.56 9.78
N VAL A 141 3.34 10.66 9.51
CA VAL A 141 4.75 10.85 9.90
C VAL A 141 5.66 11.11 8.70
N TYR A 142 5.38 10.49 7.56
CA TYR A 142 6.29 10.48 6.40
C TYR A 142 6.61 11.87 5.84
N GLY A 143 5.63 12.79 5.85
CA GLY A 143 5.78 14.16 5.35
C GLY A 143 6.20 15.18 6.41
N THR A 144 6.50 14.74 7.63
CA THR A 144 6.95 15.64 8.70
C THR A 144 8.36 16.16 8.39
N LYS A 145 8.66 17.40 8.82
CA LYS A 145 9.96 18.05 8.58
C LYS A 145 11.06 17.51 9.48
N GLU A 146 10.69 16.73 10.48
CA GLU A 146 11.55 16.14 11.49
C GLU A 146 12.33 14.92 10.97
N LEU A 147 11.92 14.32 9.84
CA LEU A 147 12.60 13.18 9.24
C LEU A 147 13.70 13.63 8.27
N GLU A 148 14.91 13.08 8.42
CA GLU A 148 16.01 13.38 7.48
C GLU A 148 15.94 12.51 6.22
N ASP A 149 15.60 11.23 6.36
CA ASP A 149 15.61 10.25 5.25
C ASP A 149 14.32 9.40 5.24
N ARG A 150 13.19 10.07 4.97
CA ARG A 150 11.85 9.46 4.95
C ARG A 150 11.72 8.21 4.07
N ASN A 151 12.42 8.15 2.93
CA ASN A 151 12.37 6.99 2.03
C ASN A 151 13.09 5.78 2.63
N SER A 152 14.23 6.01 3.26
CA SER A 152 14.98 4.96 3.96
C SER A 152 14.23 4.49 5.20
N ILE A 153 13.58 5.40 5.94
CA ILE A 153 12.69 5.06 7.06
C ILE A 153 11.54 4.17 6.58
N LEU A 154 10.82 4.59 5.53
CA LEU A 154 9.74 3.80 4.94
C LEU A 154 10.24 2.40 4.55
N SER A 155 11.37 2.31 3.85
CA SER A 155 11.95 1.03 3.43
C SER A 155 12.27 0.11 4.61
N ARG A 156 12.79 0.67 5.72
CA ARG A 156 13.08 -0.08 6.95
C ARG A 156 11.79 -0.57 7.62
N LEU A 157 10.81 0.31 7.81
CA LEU A 157 9.53 -0.02 8.42
C LEU A 157 8.76 -1.07 7.60
N ALA A 158 8.71 -0.91 6.28
CA ALA A 158 8.10 -1.89 5.39
C ALA A 158 8.83 -3.24 5.41
N GLY A 159 10.16 -3.23 5.55
CA GLY A 159 10.96 -4.44 5.71
C GLY A 159 10.73 -5.17 7.04
N LEU A 160 10.15 -4.49 8.04
CA LEU A 160 9.77 -5.06 9.34
C LEU A 160 8.33 -5.59 9.35
N SER A 161 7.53 -5.37 8.31
CA SER A 161 6.09 -5.62 8.34
C SER A 161 5.61 -6.67 7.32
N GLN A 162 4.52 -7.37 7.65
CA GLN A 162 3.70 -8.10 6.68
C GLN A 162 2.58 -7.20 6.13
N VAL A 163 1.97 -6.42 7.02
CA VAL A 163 0.97 -5.40 6.70
C VAL A 163 1.49 -4.03 7.16
N MET A 164 1.24 -2.99 6.38
CA MET A 164 1.48 -1.61 6.77
C MET A 164 0.23 -0.77 6.52
N TYR A 165 -0.18 -0.02 7.54
CA TYR A 165 -1.07 1.12 7.35
C TYR A 165 -0.23 2.38 7.21
N PHE A 166 -0.50 3.13 6.15
CA PHE A 166 0.23 4.36 5.82
C PHE A 166 -0.76 5.51 5.69
N GLU A 167 -0.47 6.65 6.30
CA GLU A 167 -1.27 7.87 6.17
C GLU A 167 -0.37 9.03 5.75
N GLY A 168 -0.76 9.73 4.70
CA GLY A 168 -0.09 10.94 4.21
C GLY A 168 -0.40 12.18 5.05
N HIS A 169 -0.19 13.36 4.47
CA HIS A 169 -0.56 14.63 5.07
C HIS A 169 -1.75 15.27 4.35
N HIS A 170 -2.28 16.32 4.97
CA HIS A 170 -3.45 17.04 4.52
C HIS A 170 -3.20 17.67 3.13
N GLY A 171 -4.18 17.54 2.24
CA GLY A 171 -4.13 18.11 0.88
C GLY A 171 -3.13 17.43 -0.07
N ASP A 172 -2.38 16.42 0.39
CA ASP A 172 -1.47 15.69 -0.46
C ASP A 172 -2.22 14.79 -1.46
N ASN A 173 -1.61 14.64 -2.63
CA ASN A 173 -2.15 13.76 -3.65
C ASN A 173 -1.86 12.28 -3.28
N PRO A 174 -2.89 11.42 -3.12
CA PRO A 174 -2.68 9.99 -2.84
C PRO A 174 -1.77 9.29 -3.86
N ARG A 175 -1.76 9.75 -5.12
CA ARG A 175 -0.98 9.15 -6.20
C ARG A 175 0.53 9.22 -5.94
N ASP A 176 0.99 10.31 -5.32
CA ASP A 176 2.41 10.48 -4.99
C ASP A 176 2.86 9.46 -3.92
N TYR A 177 1.96 9.17 -2.97
CA TYR A 177 2.21 8.16 -1.94
C TYR A 177 2.15 6.73 -2.48
N ALA A 178 1.19 6.42 -3.35
CA ALA A 178 1.11 5.11 -4.00
C ALA A 178 2.43 4.78 -4.73
N TRP A 179 3.03 5.77 -5.40
CA TRP A 179 4.33 5.66 -6.06
C TRP A 179 5.49 5.40 -5.10
N VAL A 180 5.56 6.15 -4.01
CA VAL A 180 6.57 6.00 -2.98
C VAL A 180 6.47 4.61 -2.32
N LEU A 181 5.25 4.18 -1.97
CA LEU A 181 4.97 2.87 -1.38
C LEU A 181 5.37 1.73 -2.32
N LEU A 182 5.07 1.86 -3.62
CA LEU A 182 5.49 0.89 -4.63
C LEU A 182 7.01 0.80 -4.74
N LYS A 183 7.70 1.95 -4.77
CA LYS A 183 9.15 2.02 -4.98
C LYS A 183 9.95 1.55 -3.78
N TYR A 184 9.51 1.87 -2.56
CA TYR A 184 10.30 1.69 -1.34
C TYR A 184 9.72 0.65 -0.37
N GLY A 185 8.44 0.30 -0.47
CA GLY A 185 7.79 -0.65 0.45
C GLY A 185 8.01 -2.13 0.10
N GLY A 186 8.14 -2.43 -1.20
CA GLY A 186 8.24 -3.81 -1.68
C GLY A 186 7.01 -4.66 -1.32
N PHE A 187 5.83 -4.03 -1.27
CA PHE A 187 4.54 -4.68 -1.03
C PHE A 187 4.02 -5.35 -2.30
N GLN A 188 3.16 -6.35 -2.13
CA GLN A 188 2.45 -6.98 -3.24
C GLN A 188 1.12 -6.28 -3.50
N THR A 189 0.51 -5.71 -2.46
CA THR A 189 -0.71 -4.91 -2.59
C THR A 189 -0.53 -3.56 -1.89
N ILE A 190 -1.09 -2.52 -2.50
CA ILE A 190 -1.21 -1.16 -1.98
C ILE A 190 -2.64 -0.73 -2.29
N GLU A 191 -3.45 -0.61 -1.27
CA GLU A 191 -4.87 -0.33 -1.36
C GLU A 191 -5.14 1.06 -0.78
N PHE A 192 -5.70 1.95 -1.59
CA PHE A 192 -6.18 3.24 -1.11
C PHE A 192 -7.52 3.05 -0.41
N LEU A 193 -7.57 3.32 0.90
CA LEU A 193 -8.76 3.15 1.73
C LEU A 193 -9.62 4.42 1.83
N GLY A 194 -9.20 5.51 1.17
CA GLY A 194 -9.89 6.80 1.22
C GLY A 194 -9.12 7.85 1.99
N TYR A 195 -9.83 8.87 2.45
CA TYR A 195 -9.26 9.99 3.19
C TYR A 195 -9.68 9.94 4.66
N THR A 196 -8.75 10.22 5.57
CA THR A 196 -9.07 10.50 6.97
C THR A 196 -9.37 11.99 7.12
N ASN A 197 -10.58 12.34 7.55
CA ASN A 197 -10.95 13.71 7.87
C ASN A 197 -11.07 13.87 9.38
N ASP A 198 -9.91 13.93 10.05
CA ASP A 198 -9.79 14.03 11.50
C ASP A 198 -9.51 15.46 11.98
N GLU A 199 -9.54 16.44 11.06
CA GLU A 199 -9.40 17.85 11.36
C GLU A 199 -10.75 18.49 11.69
N LEU A 200 -10.70 19.61 12.43
CA LEU A 200 -11.89 20.36 12.84
C LEU A 200 -12.59 21.09 11.69
N ARG A 201 -11.97 21.12 10.51
CA ARG A 201 -12.41 21.89 9.34
C ARG A 201 -13.22 21.00 8.40
N GLU A 202 -14.50 21.33 8.21
CA GLU A 202 -15.41 20.57 7.35
C GLU A 202 -15.00 20.60 5.87
N ASP A 203 -14.24 21.62 5.44
CA ASP A 203 -13.74 21.81 4.07
C ASP A 203 -12.37 21.15 3.80
N SER A 204 -11.83 20.45 4.79
CA SER A 204 -10.51 19.80 4.69
C SER A 204 -10.52 18.63 3.69
N ILE A 205 -9.66 18.70 2.67
CA ILE A 205 -9.25 17.53 1.87
C ILE A 205 -8.42 16.66 2.80
N GLY A 206 -9.05 15.65 3.41
CA GLY A 206 -8.45 14.77 4.41
C GLY A 206 -7.13 14.12 3.97
N ARG A 207 -6.55 13.28 4.84
CA ARG A 207 -5.24 12.69 4.56
C ARG A 207 -5.40 11.37 3.82
N PRO A 208 -4.63 11.11 2.76
CA PRO A 208 -4.76 9.88 2.02
C PRO A 208 -4.29 8.70 2.88
N PHE A 209 -5.11 7.65 2.94
CA PHE A 209 -4.90 6.50 3.82
C PHE A 209 -4.78 5.21 3.00
N PHE A 210 -3.78 4.41 3.32
CA PHE A 210 -3.45 3.20 2.58
C PHE A 210 -3.27 2.00 3.50
N ARG A 211 -3.62 0.84 2.97
CA ARG A 211 -3.23 -0.46 3.51
C ARG A 211 -2.34 -1.15 2.49
N CYS A 212 -1.18 -1.62 2.93
CA CYS A 212 -0.24 -2.35 2.10
C CYS A 212 0.02 -3.73 2.69
N ASP A 213 0.05 -4.79 1.88
CA ASP A 213 0.41 -6.12 2.36
C ASP A 213 1.35 -6.88 1.41
N ARG A 214 1.94 -7.95 1.92
CA ARG A 214 2.85 -8.84 1.17
C ARG A 214 2.15 -10.07 0.59
N THR A 215 0.83 -10.14 0.67
CA THR A 215 0.04 -11.27 0.20
C THR A 215 -0.19 -11.11 -1.29
N ALA A 216 0.42 -11.99 -2.08
CA ALA A 216 0.09 -12.10 -3.49
C ALA A 216 -1.40 -12.46 -3.64
N ARG A 217 -2.06 -11.87 -4.64
CA ARG A 217 -3.46 -12.21 -4.97
C ARG A 217 -3.46 -13.13 -6.19
N ASP A 218 -4.43 -14.01 -6.26
CA ASP A 218 -4.70 -14.81 -7.46
C ASP A 218 -5.55 -14.00 -8.46
N VAL A 219 -5.56 -14.41 -9.72
CA VAL A 219 -6.37 -13.81 -10.79
C VAL A 219 -7.86 -13.82 -10.47
N ASP A 220 -8.31 -14.80 -9.68
CA ASP A 220 -9.70 -14.94 -9.22
C ASP A 220 -10.18 -13.78 -8.33
N PHE A 221 -9.26 -12.99 -7.80
CA PHE A 221 -9.59 -11.78 -7.04
C PHE A 221 -10.21 -10.70 -7.93
N LEU A 222 -9.80 -10.61 -9.20
CA LEU A 222 -10.13 -9.46 -10.06
C LEU A 222 -11.63 -9.34 -10.37
N PRO A 223 -12.38 -10.41 -10.71
CA PRO A 223 -13.83 -10.30 -10.90
C PRO A 223 -14.56 -9.79 -9.65
N ALA A 224 -14.20 -10.29 -8.46
CA ALA A 224 -14.83 -9.87 -7.21
C ALA A 224 -14.53 -8.39 -6.92
N PHE A 225 -13.27 -7.97 -7.09
CA PHE A 225 -12.89 -6.57 -6.98
C PHE A 225 -13.72 -5.68 -7.92
N LEU A 226 -13.86 -6.06 -9.19
CA LEU A 226 -14.63 -5.28 -10.17
C LEU A 226 -16.12 -5.18 -9.81
N ALA A 227 -16.69 -6.26 -9.26
CA ALA A 227 -18.08 -6.30 -8.78
C ALA A 227 -18.29 -5.44 -7.54
N ASP A 228 -17.35 -5.45 -6.59
CA ASP A 228 -17.44 -4.60 -5.40
C ASP A 228 -17.39 -3.12 -5.77
N GLN A 229 -16.50 -2.75 -6.71
CA GLN A 229 -16.47 -1.41 -7.31
C GLN A 229 -17.71 -1.11 -8.18
N ALA A 230 -18.48 -2.15 -8.56
CA ALA A 230 -19.73 -2.04 -9.30
C ALA A 230 -20.97 -1.86 -8.44
N SER A 231 -20.84 -2.07 -7.12
CA SER A 231 -21.98 -2.21 -6.22
C SER A 231 -22.92 -1.00 -6.29
N GLN A 232 -24.20 -1.25 -5.99
CA GLN A 232 -25.33 -0.33 -6.23
C GLN A 232 -25.22 1.02 -5.49
N ASP A 233 -24.33 1.11 -4.50
CA ASP A 233 -24.08 2.34 -3.75
C ASP A 233 -23.13 3.31 -4.49
N ALA A 234 -22.46 2.85 -5.55
CA ALA A 234 -21.70 3.74 -6.42
C ALA A 234 -22.66 4.68 -7.16
N PRO A 235 -22.39 6.00 -7.18
CA PRO A 235 -23.18 6.93 -7.97
C PRO A 235 -23.33 6.43 -9.41
N GLN A 236 -24.51 6.62 -10.03
CA GLN A 236 -24.74 6.24 -11.43
C GLN A 236 -23.70 6.84 -12.39
N ASP A 237 -23.03 7.91 -11.96
CA ASP A 237 -21.98 8.57 -12.72
C ASP A 237 -20.54 8.15 -12.42
N ALA A 238 -20.31 7.20 -11.52
CA ALA A 238 -18.98 6.75 -11.15
C ALA A 238 -18.21 6.18 -12.36
N THR A 239 -17.00 6.68 -12.57
CA THR A 239 -16.04 6.13 -13.53
C THR A 239 -15.15 5.11 -12.83
N LEU A 240 -14.76 4.06 -13.56
CA LEU A 240 -13.81 3.06 -13.08
C LEU A 240 -12.82 2.76 -14.20
N LYS A 241 -11.53 2.99 -13.97
CA LYS A 241 -10.46 2.72 -14.92
C LYS A 241 -9.43 1.80 -14.27
N VAL A 242 -9.41 0.56 -14.72
CA VAL A 242 -8.47 -0.47 -14.27
C VAL A 242 -7.47 -0.75 -15.39
N ALA A 243 -6.19 -0.76 -15.04
CA ALA A 243 -5.12 -1.16 -15.94
C ALA A 243 -4.53 -2.48 -15.48
N VAL A 244 -4.50 -3.49 -16.37
CA VAL A 244 -3.82 -4.76 -16.13
C VAL A 244 -2.57 -4.80 -17.00
N VAL A 245 -1.43 -4.54 -16.38
CA VAL A 245 -0.12 -4.56 -17.02
C VAL A 245 0.60 -5.86 -16.65
N GLY A 246 1.60 -6.25 -17.42
CA GLY A 246 2.38 -7.45 -17.11
C GLY A 246 3.28 -7.84 -18.27
N ARG A 247 4.26 -8.70 -17.99
CA ARG A 247 5.21 -9.19 -19.01
C ARG A 247 4.49 -9.91 -20.15
N SER A 248 5.16 -10.02 -21.29
CA SER A 248 4.67 -10.87 -22.37
C SER A 248 4.59 -12.33 -21.91
N GLY A 249 3.53 -13.01 -22.31
CA GLY A 249 3.25 -14.38 -21.89
C GLY A 249 2.76 -14.51 -20.45
N ALA A 250 2.44 -13.41 -19.74
CA ALA A 250 1.86 -13.48 -18.39
C ALA A 250 0.41 -13.99 -18.36
N GLY A 251 -0.26 -14.09 -19.52
CA GLY A 251 -1.64 -14.58 -19.60
C GLY A 251 -2.71 -13.49 -19.68
N LYS A 252 -2.34 -12.23 -19.93
CA LYS A 252 -3.27 -11.08 -20.03
C LYS A 252 -4.47 -11.34 -20.93
N SER A 253 -4.25 -11.73 -22.19
CA SER A 253 -5.33 -12.01 -23.15
C SER A 253 -6.19 -13.23 -22.80
N HIS A 254 -5.67 -14.15 -21.98
CA HIS A 254 -6.48 -15.23 -21.45
C HIS A 254 -7.41 -14.71 -20.36
N LEU A 255 -6.86 -13.98 -19.40
CA LEU A 255 -7.64 -13.35 -18.32
C LEU A 255 -8.67 -12.35 -18.86
N ALA A 256 -8.33 -11.56 -19.87
CA ALA A 256 -9.25 -10.62 -20.52
C ALA A 256 -10.51 -11.33 -21.06
N ARG A 257 -10.34 -12.51 -21.68
CA ARG A 257 -11.46 -13.34 -22.16
C ARG A 257 -12.27 -13.91 -21.01
N GLN A 258 -11.61 -14.45 -19.98
CA GLN A 258 -12.30 -14.96 -18.79
C GLN A 258 -13.17 -13.88 -18.13
N LEU A 259 -12.64 -12.65 -17.98
CA LEU A 259 -13.43 -11.55 -17.42
C LEU A 259 -14.57 -11.12 -18.34
N ALA A 260 -14.40 -11.18 -19.67
CA ALA A 260 -15.44 -10.80 -20.61
C ALA A 260 -16.66 -11.74 -20.53
N ASP A 261 -16.41 -13.00 -20.17
CA ASP A 261 -17.44 -14.02 -19.98
C ASP A 261 -17.95 -14.10 -18.52
N ASP A 262 -17.34 -13.39 -17.57
CA ASP A 262 -17.73 -13.43 -16.16
C ASP A 262 -18.95 -12.53 -15.88
N PRO A 263 -20.08 -13.08 -15.39
CA PRO A 263 -21.29 -12.30 -15.13
C PRO A 263 -21.07 -11.17 -14.11
N ARG A 264 -20.08 -11.28 -13.22
CA ARG A 264 -19.71 -10.23 -12.25
C ARG A 264 -19.13 -8.99 -12.92
N CYS A 265 -18.65 -9.11 -14.15
CA CYS A 265 -18.07 -8.02 -14.95
C CYS A 265 -19.10 -7.39 -15.90
N GLN A 266 -20.39 -7.71 -15.79
CA GLN A 266 -21.43 -7.12 -16.63
C GLN A 266 -21.42 -5.59 -16.52
N GLY A 267 -21.43 -4.90 -17.68
CA GLY A 267 -21.37 -3.44 -17.74
C GLY A 267 -19.96 -2.84 -17.61
N VAL A 268 -18.91 -3.68 -17.55
CA VAL A 268 -17.52 -3.26 -17.63
C VAL A 268 -17.01 -3.50 -19.06
N THR A 269 -16.47 -2.46 -19.70
CA THR A 269 -15.81 -2.62 -21.00
C THR A 269 -14.44 -3.25 -20.78
N ILE A 270 -14.18 -4.37 -21.44
CA ILE A 270 -12.89 -5.05 -21.39
C ILE A 270 -12.19 -4.90 -22.73
N LEU A 271 -10.98 -4.33 -22.70
CA LEU A 271 -10.15 -4.10 -23.88
C LEU A 271 -8.81 -4.83 -23.69
N ASP A 272 -8.31 -5.47 -24.75
CA ASP A 272 -7.03 -6.19 -24.77
C ASP A 272 -6.19 -5.71 -25.96
N ASP A 273 -4.99 -5.22 -25.67
CA ASP A 273 -4.03 -4.62 -26.62
C ASP A 273 -4.65 -3.55 -27.54
N VAL A 274 -5.58 -2.75 -27.01
CA VAL A 274 -6.23 -1.64 -27.74
C VAL A 274 -5.54 -0.32 -27.48
N ASN A 275 -4.93 0.25 -28.51
CA ASN A 275 -4.35 1.60 -28.50
C ASN A 275 -5.23 2.62 -29.26
N ASP A 276 -6.52 2.66 -28.94
CA ASP A 276 -7.48 3.63 -29.47
C ASP A 276 -7.94 4.55 -28.33
N PRO A 277 -7.41 5.79 -28.24
CA PRO A 277 -7.77 6.73 -27.20
C PRO A 277 -9.28 7.00 -27.12
N ASN A 278 -9.97 7.08 -28.26
CA ASN A 278 -11.39 7.39 -28.27
C ASN A 278 -12.21 6.29 -27.60
N ARG A 279 -11.88 5.02 -27.88
CA ARG A 279 -12.52 3.87 -27.22
C ARG A 279 -12.21 3.81 -25.73
N ILE A 280 -10.95 4.07 -25.35
CA ILE A 280 -10.51 4.08 -23.94
C ILE A 280 -11.23 5.19 -23.16
N HIS A 281 -11.32 6.40 -23.71
CA HIS A 281 -11.98 7.53 -23.06
C HIS A 281 -13.50 7.36 -23.00
N ALA A 282 -14.13 6.81 -24.05
CA ALA A 282 -15.58 6.59 -24.09
C ALA A 282 -16.08 5.56 -23.06
N ALA A 283 -15.25 4.59 -22.67
CA ALA A 283 -15.65 3.53 -21.73
C ALA A 283 -15.70 4.06 -20.28
N ARG A 284 -16.87 4.38 -19.72
CA ARG A 284 -16.98 4.86 -18.31
C ARG A 284 -16.37 3.89 -17.30
N ARG A 285 -16.58 2.59 -17.53
CA ARG A 285 -16.05 1.47 -16.75
C ARG A 285 -15.18 0.63 -17.66
N LEU A 286 -13.88 0.59 -17.39
CA LEU A 286 -12.88 0.02 -18.27
C LEU A 286 -11.93 -0.88 -17.48
N VAL A 287 -11.67 -2.06 -18.02
CA VAL A 287 -10.46 -2.86 -17.70
C VAL A 287 -9.65 -2.94 -18.99
N LEU A 288 -8.46 -2.33 -18.98
CA LEU A 288 -7.55 -2.38 -20.11
C LEU A 288 -6.38 -3.31 -19.81
N PHE A 289 -6.28 -4.38 -20.60
CA PHE A 289 -5.13 -5.27 -20.66
C PHE A 289 -4.18 -4.75 -21.75
N ASP A 290 -3.12 -4.08 -21.33
CA ASP A 290 -2.06 -3.63 -22.26
C ASP A 290 -0.79 -3.41 -21.43
N TYR A 291 0.37 -3.84 -21.94
CA TYR A 291 1.65 -3.60 -21.29
C TYR A 291 1.99 -2.10 -21.11
N ARG A 292 1.38 -1.22 -21.90
CA ARG A 292 1.53 0.24 -21.87
C ARG A 292 0.31 0.98 -21.32
N ALA A 293 -0.70 0.29 -20.80
CA ALA A 293 -1.91 0.95 -20.27
C ALA A 293 -1.56 2.10 -19.30
N GLY A 294 -0.56 1.89 -18.45
CA GLY A 294 0.00 2.90 -17.53
C GLY A 294 0.79 4.05 -18.17
N THR A 295 0.77 4.22 -19.50
CA THR A 295 1.45 5.33 -20.21
C THR A 295 0.49 6.29 -20.88
N TYR A 296 -0.77 5.89 -21.10
CA TYR A 296 -1.74 6.66 -21.88
C TYR A 296 -3.16 6.66 -21.26
N ILE A 297 -3.39 5.98 -20.14
CA ILE A 297 -4.58 6.23 -19.31
C ILE A 297 -4.22 7.33 -18.31
N ASP A 298 -4.82 8.51 -18.40
CA ASP A 298 -4.46 9.64 -17.53
C ASP A 298 -4.74 9.37 -16.03
N GLN A 299 -5.83 8.65 -15.76
CA GLN A 299 -6.28 8.29 -14.42
C GLN A 299 -6.62 6.80 -14.35
N ILE A 300 -5.88 6.09 -13.52
CA ILE A 300 -6.12 4.68 -13.18
C ILE A 300 -6.59 4.64 -11.72
N ASP A 301 -7.69 3.96 -11.45
CA ASP A 301 -8.16 3.76 -10.08
C ASP A 301 -7.43 2.57 -9.44
N ALA A 302 -7.22 1.49 -10.21
CA ALA A 302 -6.44 0.33 -9.80
C ALA A 302 -5.50 -0.16 -10.90
N LEU A 303 -4.23 -0.34 -10.55
CA LEU A 303 -3.19 -0.91 -11.38
C LEU A 303 -2.88 -2.35 -10.93
N PHE A 304 -3.15 -3.32 -11.80
CA PHE A 304 -2.80 -4.71 -11.58
C PHE A 304 -1.55 -5.07 -12.36
N PHE A 305 -0.51 -5.55 -11.68
CA PHE A 305 0.66 -6.15 -12.30
C PHE A 305 0.49 -7.67 -12.32
N LEU A 306 0.14 -8.22 -13.48
CA LEU A 306 0.04 -9.64 -13.72
C LEU A 306 1.45 -10.22 -13.90
N ASP A 307 1.79 -11.12 -12.99
CA ASP A 307 3.05 -11.85 -12.96
C ASP A 307 2.83 -13.35 -13.14
N VAL A 308 3.86 -14.05 -13.58
CA VAL A 308 3.84 -15.49 -13.80
C VAL A 308 5.23 -16.04 -13.47
N ASP A 309 5.31 -17.29 -13.01
CA ASP A 309 6.60 -17.96 -12.82
C ASP A 309 7.43 -17.91 -14.10
N GLU A 310 8.69 -17.52 -13.98
CA GLU A 310 9.55 -17.28 -15.12
C GLU A 310 9.79 -18.55 -15.95
N ASN A 311 9.84 -19.73 -15.31
CA ASN A 311 9.99 -20.99 -16.04
C ASN A 311 8.72 -21.34 -16.80
N VAL A 312 7.55 -21.09 -16.21
CA VAL A 312 6.26 -21.23 -16.89
C VAL A 312 6.21 -20.28 -18.09
N ARG A 313 6.62 -19.02 -17.91
CA ARG A 313 6.69 -18.03 -18.98
C ARG A 313 7.61 -18.49 -20.11
N VAL A 314 8.84 -18.90 -19.79
CA VAL A 314 9.83 -19.34 -20.78
C VAL A 314 9.35 -20.57 -21.56
N LYS A 315 8.70 -21.54 -20.88
CA LYS A 315 8.11 -22.72 -21.55
C LYS A 315 7.08 -22.34 -22.61
N ARG A 316 6.28 -21.28 -22.40
CA ARG A 316 5.30 -20.81 -23.40
C ARG A 316 5.93 -20.30 -24.70
N PHE A 317 7.20 -19.95 -24.67
CA PHE A 317 7.95 -19.44 -25.82
C PHE A 317 9.04 -20.40 -26.32
N ALA A 318 9.12 -21.62 -25.77
CA ALA A 318 10.18 -22.57 -26.11
C ALA A 318 10.21 -22.90 -27.62
N ASP A 319 9.06 -22.86 -28.28
CA ASP A 319 8.90 -23.18 -29.71
C ASP A 319 8.96 -21.93 -30.62
N ASP A 320 9.16 -20.73 -30.08
CA ASP A 320 9.19 -19.46 -30.83
C ASP A 320 10.39 -18.58 -30.39
N PRO A 321 11.62 -18.92 -30.82
CA PRO A 321 12.85 -18.26 -30.38
C PRO A 321 12.97 -16.80 -30.86
N VAL A 322 12.34 -16.44 -31.99
CA VAL A 322 12.29 -15.05 -32.48
C VAL A 322 11.51 -14.17 -31.50
N ARG A 323 10.39 -14.67 -30.97
CA ARG A 323 9.64 -13.99 -29.93
C ARG A 323 10.42 -13.88 -28.62
N GLN A 324 11.31 -14.81 -28.31
CA GLN A 324 12.05 -14.80 -27.05
C GLN A 324 12.95 -13.56 -26.92
N ASP A 325 13.68 -13.17 -27.96
CA ASP A 325 14.59 -12.02 -27.92
C ASP A 325 13.86 -10.67 -27.96
N ASP A 326 12.85 -10.53 -28.82
CA ASP A 326 12.04 -9.31 -28.90
C ASP A 326 11.23 -9.06 -27.61
N TYR A 327 10.71 -10.12 -26.98
CA TYR A 327 10.01 -9.99 -25.70
C TYR A 327 10.94 -9.85 -24.51
N ASN A 328 12.18 -10.35 -24.59
CA ASN A 328 13.19 -10.11 -23.56
C ASN A 328 13.57 -8.62 -23.46
N ALA A 329 13.54 -7.87 -24.58
CA ALA A 329 13.70 -6.41 -24.58
C ALA A 329 12.52 -5.67 -23.91
N LEU A 330 11.32 -6.26 -23.93
CA LEU A 330 10.09 -5.76 -23.29
C LEU A 330 9.93 -6.20 -21.81
N LEU A 331 10.95 -6.84 -21.20
CA LEU A 331 10.91 -7.34 -19.80
C LEU A 331 11.05 -6.29 -18.71
N ARG A 332 11.24 -5.01 -19.06
CA ARG A 332 11.24 -3.96 -18.06
C ARG A 332 9.81 -3.73 -17.62
N THR A 333 9.58 -3.64 -16.29
CA THR A 333 8.34 -3.07 -15.77
C THR A 333 8.07 -1.80 -16.57
N PRO A 334 6.95 -1.73 -17.31
CA PRO A 334 6.69 -0.59 -18.18
C PRO A 334 6.80 0.68 -17.35
N PRO A 335 7.34 1.79 -17.90
CA PRO A 335 7.34 3.04 -17.19
C PRO A 335 5.87 3.43 -16.99
N VAL A 336 5.32 3.16 -15.82
CA VAL A 336 4.01 3.68 -15.46
C VAL A 336 4.23 5.19 -15.29
N ARG A 337 3.64 5.97 -16.21
CA ARG A 337 3.61 7.45 -16.16
C ARG A 337 2.26 7.94 -15.68
N SER A 338 1.25 7.08 -15.79
CA SER A 338 -0.09 7.29 -15.30
C SER A 338 -0.12 7.32 -13.78
N ASN A 339 -1.09 8.08 -13.30
CA ASN A 339 -1.43 8.13 -11.90
C ASN A 339 -2.32 6.94 -11.52
N PHE A 340 -2.04 6.30 -10.38
CA PHE A 340 -2.88 5.24 -9.81
C PHE A 340 -3.18 5.48 -8.33
N LEU A 341 -4.34 4.99 -7.87
CA LEU A 341 -4.71 5.03 -6.45
C LEU A 341 -4.35 3.72 -5.73
N SER A 342 -4.65 2.58 -6.36
CA SER A 342 -4.31 1.26 -5.82
C SER A 342 -3.41 0.47 -6.77
N PHE A 343 -2.54 -0.37 -6.20
CA PHE A 343 -1.67 -1.29 -6.90
C PHE A 343 -1.82 -2.71 -6.36
N PHE A 344 -1.90 -3.69 -7.25
CA PHE A 344 -2.00 -5.09 -6.89
C PHE A 344 -1.07 -5.92 -7.78
N ARG A 345 -0.25 -6.77 -7.19
CA ARG A 345 0.42 -7.84 -7.91
C ARG A 345 -0.45 -9.09 -7.87
N ILE A 346 -0.77 -9.59 -9.05
CA ILE A 346 -1.52 -10.82 -9.23
C ILE A 346 -0.60 -11.88 -9.82
N GLU A 347 -0.63 -13.09 -9.27
CA GLU A 347 0.08 -14.24 -9.81
C GLU A 347 -0.88 -15.10 -10.63
N ALA A 348 -0.54 -15.36 -11.90
CA ALA A 348 -1.24 -16.34 -12.72
C ALA A 348 -0.77 -17.75 -12.34
N GLN A 349 -1.60 -18.52 -11.66
CA GLN A 349 -1.36 -19.94 -11.46
C GLN A 349 -1.74 -20.70 -12.75
N GLN A 350 -0.96 -21.72 -13.10
CA GLN A 350 -1.35 -22.63 -14.17
C GLN A 350 -1.94 -23.88 -13.52
N ASP A 351 -3.20 -24.16 -13.80
CA ASP A 351 -3.76 -25.49 -13.56
C ASP A 351 -2.94 -26.49 -14.38
N GLY A 352 -2.34 -27.46 -13.67
CA GLY A 352 -1.35 -28.40 -14.21
C GLY A 352 -1.87 -29.36 -15.25
#